data_AF-A0A497VG27-F1
#
_entry.id   AF-A0A497VG27-F1
#
_cell.length_a   1.000
_cell.length_b   1.000
_cell.length_c   1.000
_cell.angle_alpha   90.00
_cell.angle_beta   90.00
_cell.angle_gamma   90.00
#
_symmetry.space_group_name_H-M   'P 1'
#
loop_
_entity.id
_entity.type
_entity.pdbx_description
1 polymer ?
#
loop_
_entity_poly.entity_id
_entity_poly.type
_entity_poly.pdbx_seq_one_letter_code
_entity_poly.pdbx_strand_id
1 'polypeptide(L)'
;MFPLQRNRRLRTNDSIRSLVRETHLSPNDFMFPMFVAEGKDYKVEIPSMPGIYRRSLDLTVKEVKELWDLGIKAVNIYVKVDDKLKDNTGKEAWNKNGLMQQTIRAIKDAVPGMIVMPDVALDPYSVYGHDGIIEKGQVINDATVDALTLMSLSHAEAGADFVAPSDMMDGRVLAIRKALEENGHHNVGIMSYSAKYASSFYGPFREALDSAPVDNMDVPKDKKTYQMDYANRIEAIKEALHDVEEGADIVMVKPGIAYLDIVREVKNAVNVPVSVYQVSGEYAMVKAAAERGWLDHDKIMIEQLHCIKRAGADIISTYFAKEAAIILNK
;
A
#
# COMPACT_ATOMS: atom_id res chain seq x y z
N MET A 1 -15.41 2.01 -42.16
CA MET A 1 -14.53 1.07 -42.87
C MET A 1 -13.33 1.80 -43.46
N PHE A 2 -12.17 1.15 -43.55
CA PHE A 2 -11.04 1.68 -44.34
C PHE A 2 -11.47 1.83 -45.81
N PRO A 3 -11.12 2.93 -46.53
CA PRO A 3 -10.18 4.00 -46.15
C PRO A 3 -10.82 5.22 -45.46
N LEU A 4 -12.14 5.24 -45.28
CA LEU A 4 -12.87 6.37 -44.67
C LEU A 4 -12.48 6.56 -43.20
N GLN A 5 -12.33 5.46 -42.44
CA GLN A 5 -11.84 5.46 -41.07
C GLN A 5 -10.33 5.17 -41.02
N ARG A 6 -9.54 6.13 -40.56
CA ARG A 6 -8.09 5.99 -40.35
C ARG A 6 -7.74 6.39 -38.92
N ASN A 7 -7.61 5.41 -38.04
CA ASN A 7 -7.34 5.64 -36.62
C ASN A 7 -6.00 6.37 -36.37
N ARG A 8 -5.06 6.29 -37.32
CA ARG A 8 -3.80 7.06 -37.30
C ARG A 8 -4.00 8.58 -37.35
N ARG A 9 -5.15 9.09 -37.79
CA ARG A 9 -5.45 10.54 -37.80
C ARG A 9 -5.38 11.15 -36.40
N LEU A 10 -5.80 10.40 -35.39
CA LEU A 10 -5.72 10.79 -33.98
C LEU A 10 -4.31 10.60 -33.38
N ARG A 11 -3.33 10.16 -34.18
CA ARG A 11 -1.96 9.83 -33.76
C ARG A 11 -0.90 10.53 -34.63
N THR A 12 -1.28 11.56 -35.38
CA THR A 12 -0.39 12.23 -36.34
C THR A 12 0.64 13.13 -35.66
N ASN A 13 0.26 13.81 -34.58
CA ASN A 13 1.13 14.70 -33.82
C ASN A 13 0.76 14.66 -32.33
N ASP A 14 1.55 15.34 -31.52
CA ASP A 14 1.31 15.39 -30.07
C ASP A 14 0.03 16.14 -29.70
N SER A 15 -0.27 17.27 -30.37
CA SER A 15 -1.45 18.08 -30.07
C SER A 15 -2.75 17.28 -30.17
N ILE A 16 -2.94 16.50 -31.24
CA ILE A 16 -4.15 15.66 -31.37
C ILE A 16 -4.14 14.51 -30.36
N ARG A 17 -2.97 13.89 -30.10
CA ARG A 17 -2.85 12.82 -29.10
C ARG A 17 -3.23 13.32 -27.71
N SER A 18 -2.83 14.54 -27.36
CA SER A 18 -3.12 15.16 -26.08
C SER A 18 -4.58 15.55 -25.92
N LEU A 19 -5.24 16.00 -26.99
CA LEU A 19 -6.69 16.32 -26.97
C LEU A 19 -7.59 15.09 -26.77
N VAL A 20 -7.21 13.93 -27.30
CA VAL A 20 -8.04 12.71 -27.27
C VAL A 20 -7.56 11.67 -26.26
N ARG A 21 -6.59 12.03 -25.41
CA ARG A 21 -6.06 11.12 -24.39
C ARG A 21 -7.16 10.83 -23.38
N GLU A 22 -7.42 9.55 -23.13
CA GLU A 22 -8.49 9.11 -22.21
C GLU A 22 -8.10 9.18 -20.74
N THR A 23 -6.79 9.19 -20.45
CA THR A 23 -6.27 9.07 -19.08
C THR A 23 -5.13 10.05 -18.86
N HIS A 24 -5.18 10.76 -17.74
CA HIS A 24 -4.16 11.69 -17.31
C HIS A 24 -3.63 11.26 -15.94
N LEU A 25 -2.36 11.56 -15.68
CA LEU A 25 -1.75 11.43 -14.36
C LEU A 25 -1.53 12.80 -13.75
N SER A 26 -1.67 12.86 -12.43
CA SER A 26 -1.37 14.01 -11.58
C SER A 26 -0.66 13.52 -10.31
N PRO A 27 0.19 14.34 -9.66
CA PRO A 27 0.69 14.03 -8.32
C PRO A 27 -0.41 13.68 -7.29
N ASN A 28 -1.65 14.17 -7.51
CA ASN A 28 -2.81 13.86 -6.67
C ASN A 28 -3.27 12.40 -6.79
N ASP A 29 -2.86 11.67 -7.83
CA ASP A 29 -3.16 10.25 -7.98
C ASP A 29 -2.26 9.36 -7.11
N PHE A 30 -1.21 9.92 -6.50
CA PHE A 30 -0.18 9.12 -5.84
C PHE A 30 -0.30 9.11 -4.32
N MET A 31 -0.02 7.93 -3.77
CA MET A 31 0.30 7.72 -2.37
C MET A 31 1.71 7.15 -2.26
N PHE A 32 2.55 7.73 -1.40
CA PHE A 32 3.95 7.29 -1.27
C PHE A 32 4.14 6.34 -0.07
N PRO A 33 4.58 5.09 -0.29
CA PRO A 33 4.93 4.19 0.80
C PRO A 33 6.23 4.60 1.50
N MET A 34 6.23 4.63 2.83
CA MET A 34 7.36 5.07 3.64
C MET A 34 7.73 4.02 4.69
N PHE A 35 9.03 3.76 4.84
CA PHE A 35 9.57 2.90 5.87
C PHE A 35 10.22 3.71 6.99
N VAL A 36 9.76 3.49 8.22
CA VAL A 36 10.21 4.22 9.39
C VAL A 36 10.86 3.26 10.38
N ALA A 37 11.98 3.67 10.97
CA ALA A 37 12.71 2.93 11.99
C ALA A 37 13.02 3.86 13.17
N GLU A 38 13.37 3.28 14.32
CA GLU A 38 13.82 4.06 15.47
C GLU A 38 15.20 4.71 15.21
N GLY A 39 15.52 5.72 16.03
CA GLY A 39 16.78 6.45 15.99
C GLY A 39 16.59 7.93 15.67
N LYS A 40 17.72 8.60 15.40
CA LYS A 40 17.79 10.03 15.02
C LYS A 40 18.86 10.20 13.96
N ASP A 41 18.59 11.03 12.94
CA ASP A 41 19.46 11.16 11.76
C ASP A 41 19.80 9.80 11.12
N TYR A 42 18.91 8.82 11.25
CA TYR A 42 19.09 7.46 10.75
C TYR A 42 18.45 7.34 9.37
N LYS A 43 19.26 7.00 8.37
CA LYS A 43 18.80 6.77 6.99
C LYS A 43 19.61 5.63 6.38
N VAL A 44 18.93 4.53 6.08
CA VAL A 44 19.55 3.34 5.48
C VAL A 44 18.77 2.96 4.22
N GLU A 45 19.49 2.90 3.09
CA GLU A 45 18.93 2.47 1.82
C GLU A 45 18.53 1.00 1.89
N ILE A 46 17.44 0.64 1.21
CA ILE A 46 17.03 -0.75 1.05
C ILE A 46 17.70 -1.28 -0.22
N PRO A 47 18.65 -2.24 -0.13
CA PRO A 47 19.46 -2.65 -1.28
C PRO A 47 18.65 -3.13 -2.49
N SER A 48 17.57 -3.88 -2.24
CA SER A 48 16.67 -4.36 -3.29
C SER A 48 15.69 -3.31 -3.83
N MET A 49 15.72 -2.08 -3.29
CA MET A 49 14.90 -0.95 -3.71
C MET A 49 15.75 0.34 -3.79
N PRO A 50 16.68 0.44 -4.78
CA PRO A 50 17.58 1.59 -4.90
C PRO A 50 16.82 2.92 -4.93
N GLY A 51 17.20 3.87 -4.09
CA GLY A 51 16.50 5.15 -3.92
C GLY A 51 15.42 5.17 -2.83
N ILE A 52 15.07 4.02 -2.24
CA ILE A 52 14.13 3.92 -1.11
C ILE A 52 14.89 3.62 0.18
N TYR A 53 14.46 4.25 1.28
CA TYR A 53 15.18 4.23 2.55
C TYR A 53 14.25 3.93 3.72
N ARG A 54 14.80 3.22 4.72
CA ARG A 54 14.32 3.29 6.10
C ARG A 54 14.85 4.57 6.75
N ARG A 55 13.97 5.35 7.36
CA ARG A 55 14.30 6.65 7.96
C ARG A 55 13.89 6.70 9.44
N SER A 56 14.66 7.43 10.26
CA SER A 56 14.17 7.87 11.57
C SER A 56 13.03 8.87 11.42
N LEU A 57 12.28 9.05 12.51
CA LEU A 57 11.13 9.94 12.59
C LEU A 57 11.41 11.36 12.05
N ASP A 58 12.55 11.96 12.44
CA ASP A 58 12.96 13.30 12.02
C ASP A 58 13.18 13.41 10.50
N LEU A 59 13.76 12.38 9.88
CA LEU A 59 13.98 12.35 8.44
C LEU A 59 12.72 11.95 7.67
N THR A 60 11.83 11.17 8.28
CA THR A 60 10.48 10.90 7.75
C THR A 60 9.68 12.19 7.63
N VAL A 61 9.66 13.02 8.67
CA VAL A 61 8.98 14.33 8.64
C VAL A 61 9.55 15.24 7.54
N LYS A 62 10.88 15.25 7.37
CA LYS A 62 11.50 16.00 6.27
C LYS A 62 11.03 15.52 4.90
N GLU A 63 11.03 14.20 4.67
CA GLU A 63 10.57 13.61 3.42
C GLU A 63 9.09 13.94 3.14
N VAL A 64 8.22 13.88 4.16
CA VAL A 64 6.80 14.22 4.00
C VAL A 64 6.58 15.66 3.54
N LYS A 65 7.37 16.63 4.04
CA LYS A 65 7.32 18.02 3.57
C LYS A 65 7.68 18.13 2.09
N GLU A 66 8.75 17.44 1.68
CA GLU A 66 9.16 17.41 0.27
C GLU A 66 8.08 16.78 -0.63
N LEU A 67 7.43 15.71 -0.18
CA LEU A 67 6.32 15.07 -0.91
C LEU A 67 5.12 16.01 -1.03
N TRP A 68 4.78 16.73 0.03
CA TRP A 68 3.69 17.71 0.04
C TRP A 68 3.94 18.86 -0.96
N ASP A 69 5.16 19.39 -0.98
CA ASP A 69 5.58 20.46 -1.91
C ASP A 69 5.53 20.00 -3.38
N LEU A 70 5.72 18.70 -3.64
CA LEU A 70 5.56 18.08 -4.96
C LEU A 70 4.09 17.81 -5.34
N GLY A 71 3.15 18.03 -4.43
CA GLY A 71 1.72 17.83 -4.66
C GLY A 71 1.19 16.46 -4.27
N ILE A 72 2.02 15.57 -3.72
CA ILE A 72 1.57 14.26 -3.22
C ILE A 72 0.79 14.48 -1.92
N LYS A 73 -0.41 13.89 -1.84
CA LYS A 73 -1.37 14.17 -0.75
C LYS A 73 -1.52 13.06 0.27
N ALA A 74 -0.97 11.88 0.00
CA ALA A 74 -1.09 10.73 0.89
C ALA A 74 0.24 9.99 1.07
N VAL A 75 0.44 9.47 2.27
CA VAL A 75 1.55 8.57 2.60
C VAL A 75 1.03 7.30 3.27
N ASN A 76 1.63 6.18 2.89
CA ASN A 76 1.34 4.87 3.48
C ASN A 76 2.52 4.47 4.37
N ILE A 77 2.28 4.33 5.68
CA ILE A 77 3.35 4.20 6.66
C ILE A 77 3.55 2.73 7.05
N TYR A 78 4.81 2.31 6.99
CA TYR A 78 5.30 1.02 7.44
C TYR A 78 6.42 1.24 8.47
N VAL A 79 6.39 0.49 9.56
CA VAL A 79 7.42 0.59 10.60
C VAL A 79 8.24 -0.68 10.71
N LYS A 80 9.53 -0.51 11.00
CA LYS A 80 10.42 -1.57 11.45
C LYS A 80 10.69 -1.38 12.94
N VAL A 81 10.06 -2.19 13.78
CA VAL A 81 10.29 -2.19 15.23
C VAL A 81 11.49 -3.06 15.60
N ASP A 82 12.05 -2.82 16.79
CA ASP A 82 13.10 -3.65 17.39
C ASP A 82 12.57 -5.08 17.63
N ASP A 83 13.38 -6.10 17.34
CA ASP A 83 12.99 -7.51 17.49
C ASP A 83 12.59 -7.86 18.93
N LYS A 84 13.12 -7.17 19.94
CA LYS A 84 12.73 -7.38 21.34
C LYS A 84 11.28 -7.02 21.65
N LEU A 85 10.65 -6.22 20.79
CA LEU A 85 9.25 -5.79 20.91
C LEU A 85 8.31 -6.72 20.14
N LYS A 86 8.85 -7.65 19.34
CA LYS A 86 8.05 -8.60 18.58
C LYS A 86 7.58 -9.72 19.51
N ASP A 87 6.32 -10.10 19.38
CA ASP A 87 5.75 -11.30 20.02
C ASP A 87 4.68 -11.94 19.10
N ASN A 88 4.12 -13.10 19.47
CA ASN A 88 3.10 -13.75 18.62
C ASN A 88 1.78 -12.97 18.57
N THR A 89 1.49 -12.19 19.61
CA THR A 89 0.24 -11.43 19.71
C THR A 89 0.29 -10.10 18.96
N GLY A 90 1.48 -9.63 18.59
CA GLY A 90 1.71 -8.32 18.00
C GLY A 90 1.44 -7.17 18.95
N LYS A 91 1.63 -7.34 20.27
CA LYS A 91 1.19 -6.36 21.29
C LYS A 91 1.70 -4.94 21.08
N GLU A 92 2.91 -4.80 20.53
CA GLU A 92 3.50 -3.49 20.21
C GLU A 92 2.71 -2.72 19.14
N ALA A 93 1.91 -3.40 18.31
CA ALA A 93 1.14 -2.79 17.23
C ALA A 93 0.13 -1.74 17.71
N TRP A 94 -0.40 -1.87 18.93
CA TRP A 94 -1.33 -0.90 19.54
C TRP A 94 -0.75 -0.18 20.75
N ASN A 95 0.58 -0.16 20.89
CA ASN A 95 1.24 0.66 21.89
C ASN A 95 1.00 2.15 21.57
N LYS A 96 0.34 2.90 22.46
CA LYS A 96 0.05 4.34 22.26
C LYS A 96 1.31 5.18 22.02
N ASN A 97 2.46 4.70 22.51
CA ASN A 97 3.77 5.31 22.34
C ASN A 97 4.67 4.51 21.38
N GLY A 98 4.12 3.58 20.60
CA GLY A 98 4.85 2.82 19.60
C GLY A 98 5.34 3.69 18.44
N LEU A 99 6.25 3.14 17.64
CA LEU A 99 6.88 3.87 16.53
C LEU A 99 5.85 4.36 15.49
N MET A 100 4.81 3.57 15.20
CA MET A 100 3.77 3.95 14.24
C MET A 100 2.97 5.16 14.74
N GLN A 101 2.53 5.12 15.99
CA GLN A 101 1.72 6.17 16.62
C GLN A 101 2.53 7.47 16.77
N GLN A 102 3.81 7.38 17.14
CA GLN A 102 4.72 8.54 17.15
C GLN A 102 4.92 9.11 15.74
N THR A 103 5.03 8.25 14.73
CA THR A 103 5.15 8.66 13.32
C THR A 103 3.92 9.41 12.82
N ILE A 104 2.73 8.87 13.08
CA ILE A 104 1.46 9.51 12.70
C ILE A 104 1.39 10.91 13.31
N ARG A 105 1.58 11.04 14.63
CA ARG A 105 1.55 12.35 15.31
C ARG A 105 2.55 13.34 14.72
N ALA A 106 3.81 12.92 14.55
CA ALA A 106 4.84 13.82 14.02
C ALA A 106 4.54 14.28 12.58
N ILE A 107 3.95 13.42 11.75
CA ILE A 107 3.52 13.80 10.40
C ILE A 107 2.36 14.80 10.47
N LYS A 108 1.33 14.51 11.26
CA LYS A 108 0.16 15.40 11.39
C LYS A 108 0.54 16.76 11.98
N ASP A 109 1.48 16.80 12.92
CA ASP A 109 2.00 18.06 13.49
C ASP A 109 2.76 18.87 12.43
N ALA A 110 3.56 18.21 11.59
CA ALA A 110 4.43 18.88 10.63
C ALA A 110 3.72 19.28 9.33
N VAL A 111 2.77 18.48 8.86
CA VAL A 111 2.00 18.68 7.63
C VAL A 111 0.54 18.23 7.88
N PRO A 112 -0.29 19.04 8.56
CA PRO A 112 -1.65 18.65 8.94
C PRO A 112 -2.56 18.20 7.78
N GLY A 113 -2.30 18.73 6.57
CA GLY A 113 -3.03 18.38 5.35
C GLY A 113 -2.58 17.10 4.67
N MET A 114 -1.48 16.47 5.11
CA MET A 114 -1.05 15.17 4.58
C MET A 114 -2.02 14.09 5.09
N ILE A 115 -2.55 13.30 4.16
CA ILE A 115 -3.36 12.12 4.50
C ILE A 115 -2.40 11.00 4.91
N VAL A 116 -2.55 10.53 6.14
CA VAL A 116 -1.72 9.46 6.71
C VAL A 116 -2.53 8.18 6.76
N MET A 117 -2.06 7.16 6.04
CA MET A 117 -2.68 5.83 5.96
C MET A 117 -1.70 4.79 6.54
N PRO A 118 -1.59 4.62 7.87
CA PRO A 118 -0.80 3.55 8.45
C PRO A 118 -1.31 2.17 8.04
N ASP A 119 -0.37 1.26 7.78
CA ASP A 119 -0.65 -0.15 7.58
C ASP A 119 -1.21 -0.78 8.87
N VAL A 120 -2.20 -1.67 8.71
CA VAL A 120 -2.77 -2.49 9.78
C VAL A 120 -2.57 -3.96 9.42
N ALA A 121 -1.51 -4.55 9.98
CA ALA A 121 -1.16 -5.97 9.90
C ALA A 121 -0.13 -6.30 11.00
N LEU A 122 -0.09 -7.54 11.48
CA LEU A 122 0.84 -7.91 12.57
C LEU A 122 2.24 -8.28 12.10
N ASP A 123 2.50 -8.38 10.78
CA ASP A 123 3.79 -8.88 10.27
C ASP A 123 5.05 -8.11 10.75
N PRO A 124 5.01 -6.78 10.97
CA PRO A 124 6.16 -6.06 11.50
C PRO A 124 6.39 -6.30 13.00
N TYR A 125 5.37 -6.78 13.70
CA TYR A 125 5.32 -6.95 15.16
C TYR A 125 5.35 -8.42 15.58
N SER A 126 5.20 -9.34 14.62
CA SER A 126 5.19 -10.78 14.84
C SER A 126 6.60 -11.33 14.89
N VAL A 127 6.89 -12.17 15.89
CA VAL A 127 8.13 -12.99 15.91
C VAL A 127 8.19 -14.01 14.78
N TYR A 128 7.07 -14.23 14.08
CA TYR A 128 6.95 -15.23 13.02
C TYR A 128 6.83 -14.64 11.62
N GLY A 129 6.73 -13.31 11.46
CA GLY A 129 6.62 -12.63 10.16
C GLY A 129 5.27 -12.83 9.44
N HIS A 130 4.25 -13.34 10.15
CA HIS A 130 2.88 -13.50 9.65
C HIS A 130 2.00 -12.30 10.01
N ASP A 131 0.97 -12.07 9.19
CA ASP A 131 0.06 -10.92 9.32
C ASP A 131 -0.89 -11.08 10.53
N GLY A 132 -0.91 -12.27 11.14
CA GLY A 132 -1.77 -12.63 12.27
C GLY A 132 -1.13 -13.55 13.32
N ILE A 133 -1.92 -13.84 14.36
CA ILE A 133 -1.54 -14.67 15.51
C ILE A 133 -1.49 -16.14 15.11
N ILE A 134 -0.43 -16.85 15.51
CA ILE A 134 -0.26 -18.27 15.20
C ILE A 134 -0.65 -19.15 16.39
N GLU A 135 -1.48 -20.17 16.15
CA GLU A 135 -1.75 -21.26 17.07
C GLU A 135 -1.81 -22.59 16.31
N LYS A 136 -1.13 -23.63 16.81
CA LYS A 136 -1.15 -25.00 16.24
C LYS A 136 -0.89 -25.04 14.73
N GLY A 137 0.09 -24.26 14.26
CA GLY A 137 0.47 -24.22 12.84
C GLY A 137 -0.51 -23.49 11.93
N GLN A 138 -1.41 -22.66 12.47
CA GLN A 138 -2.40 -21.90 11.69
C GLN A 138 -2.39 -20.43 12.11
N VAL A 139 -2.63 -19.53 11.15
CA VAL A 139 -2.94 -18.13 11.44
C VAL A 139 -4.41 -18.06 11.86
N ILE A 140 -4.68 -17.60 13.08
CA ILE A 140 -6.02 -17.61 13.68
C ILE A 140 -6.76 -16.34 13.33
N ASN A 141 -7.84 -16.47 12.55
CA ASN A 141 -8.63 -15.36 12.02
C ASN A 141 -9.13 -14.40 13.11
N ASP A 142 -10.07 -14.86 13.95
CA ASP A 142 -10.83 -13.97 14.84
C ASP A 142 -9.93 -13.33 15.92
N ALA A 143 -9.01 -14.10 16.49
CA ALA A 143 -8.03 -13.58 17.46
C ALA A 143 -7.11 -12.52 16.82
N THR A 144 -6.80 -12.66 15.53
CA THR A 144 -6.06 -11.64 14.79
C THR A 144 -6.93 -10.41 14.56
N VAL A 145 -8.19 -10.57 14.17
CA VAL A 145 -9.13 -9.46 13.97
C VAL A 145 -9.28 -8.61 15.25
N ASP A 146 -9.34 -9.24 16.43
CA ASP A 146 -9.35 -8.52 17.70
C ASP A 146 -8.11 -7.63 17.89
N ALA A 147 -6.92 -8.18 17.59
CA ALA A 147 -5.65 -7.44 17.67
C ALA A 147 -5.58 -6.28 16.66
N LEU A 148 -6.01 -6.51 15.41
CA LEU A 148 -6.05 -5.49 14.35
C LEU A 148 -7.04 -4.37 14.67
N THR A 149 -8.12 -4.69 15.38
CA THR A 149 -9.09 -3.71 15.85
C THR A 149 -8.46 -2.77 16.89
N LEU A 150 -7.74 -3.32 17.88
CA LEU A 150 -6.98 -2.51 18.86
C LEU A 150 -5.91 -1.65 18.19
N MET A 151 -5.20 -2.20 17.21
CA MET A 151 -4.21 -1.49 16.40
C MET A 151 -4.83 -0.31 15.66
N SER A 152 -5.96 -0.53 14.98
CA SER A 152 -6.68 0.51 14.23
C SER A 152 -7.17 1.64 15.12
N LEU A 153 -7.71 1.32 16.30
CA LEU A 153 -8.09 2.34 17.29
C LEU A 153 -6.88 3.16 17.74
N SER A 154 -5.75 2.52 18.03
CA SER A 154 -4.53 3.24 18.45
C SER A 154 -3.99 4.19 17.37
N HIS A 155 -4.14 3.83 16.09
CA HIS A 155 -3.77 4.68 14.97
C HIS A 155 -4.72 5.87 14.83
N ALA A 156 -6.03 5.64 14.95
CA ALA A 156 -7.04 6.69 14.95
C ALA A 156 -6.82 7.69 16.10
N GLU A 157 -6.56 7.20 17.32
CA GLU A 157 -6.19 8.03 18.48
C GLU A 157 -4.91 8.86 18.23
N ALA A 158 -3.97 8.34 17.44
CA ALA A 158 -2.75 9.06 17.07
C ALA A 158 -2.96 10.12 15.98
N GLY A 159 -4.14 10.16 15.34
CA GLY A 159 -4.51 11.13 14.31
C GLY A 159 -4.40 10.63 12.88
N ALA A 160 -4.40 9.31 12.66
CA ALA A 160 -4.46 8.76 11.31
C ALA A 160 -5.78 9.15 10.62
N ASP A 161 -5.70 9.53 9.35
CA ASP A 161 -6.88 9.90 8.56
C ASP A 161 -7.61 8.66 8.02
N PHE A 162 -6.83 7.61 7.71
CA PHE A 162 -7.33 6.29 7.31
C PHE A 162 -6.58 5.20 8.08
N VAL A 163 -7.18 4.03 8.21
CA VAL A 163 -6.46 2.79 8.51
C VAL A 163 -6.47 1.89 7.29
N ALA A 164 -5.37 1.18 7.05
CA ALA A 164 -5.18 0.41 5.83
C ALA A 164 -4.93 -1.09 6.15
N PRO A 165 -5.99 -1.86 6.49
CA PRO A 165 -5.87 -3.27 6.85
C PRO A 165 -5.36 -4.08 5.67
N SER A 166 -4.14 -4.62 5.82
CA SER A 166 -3.45 -5.39 4.78
C SER A 166 -3.33 -6.88 5.08
N ASP A 167 -3.91 -7.32 6.19
CA ASP A 167 -3.78 -8.65 6.79
C ASP A 167 -4.49 -9.79 6.04
N MET A 168 -5.57 -9.50 5.28
CA MET A 168 -6.43 -10.48 4.59
C MET A 168 -7.17 -11.47 5.52
N MET A 169 -7.51 -11.08 6.74
CA MET A 169 -8.41 -11.85 7.60
C MET A 169 -9.89 -11.65 7.17
N ASP A 170 -10.72 -12.65 7.37
CA ASP A 170 -12.15 -12.55 7.09
C ASP A 170 -12.83 -11.66 8.14
N GLY A 171 -13.69 -10.73 7.71
CA GLY A 171 -14.51 -9.87 8.58
C GLY A 171 -13.77 -8.74 9.31
N ARG A 172 -12.47 -8.53 9.04
CA ARG A 172 -11.69 -7.47 9.72
C ARG A 172 -12.22 -6.07 9.45
N VAL A 173 -12.76 -5.81 8.25
CA VAL A 173 -13.25 -4.46 7.89
C VAL A 173 -14.44 -4.11 8.77
N LEU A 174 -15.39 -5.04 8.92
CA LEU A 174 -16.56 -4.82 9.77
C LEU A 174 -16.18 -4.61 11.23
N ALA A 175 -15.25 -5.41 11.76
CA ALA A 175 -14.78 -5.30 13.13
C ALA A 175 -14.10 -3.94 13.39
N ILE A 176 -13.18 -3.54 12.51
CA ILE A 176 -12.49 -2.25 12.58
C ILE A 176 -13.49 -1.09 12.45
N ARG A 177 -14.40 -1.13 11.48
CA ARG A 177 -15.43 -0.09 11.28
C ARG A 177 -16.28 0.06 12.54
N LYS A 178 -16.81 -1.03 13.10
CA LYS A 178 -17.61 -0.98 14.33
C LYS A 178 -16.84 -0.36 15.48
N ALA A 179 -15.59 -0.77 15.69
CA ALA A 179 -14.77 -0.22 16.77
C ALA A 179 -14.51 1.29 16.58
N LEU A 180 -14.21 1.74 15.36
CA LEU A 180 -14.04 3.17 15.06
C LEU A 180 -15.34 3.95 15.36
N GLU A 181 -16.50 3.46 14.94
CA GLU A 181 -17.80 4.07 15.24
C GLU A 181 -18.08 4.14 16.75
N GLU A 182 -17.91 3.03 17.46
CA GLU A 182 -18.19 2.91 18.90
C GLU A 182 -17.28 3.80 19.76
N ASN A 183 -16.08 4.12 19.27
CA ASN A 183 -15.11 4.98 19.96
C ASN A 183 -15.11 6.44 19.43
N GLY A 184 -16.08 6.81 18.59
CA GLY A 184 -16.26 8.20 18.12
C GLY A 184 -15.32 8.64 17.01
N HIS A 185 -14.63 7.70 16.35
CA HIS A 185 -13.73 7.94 15.22
C HIS A 185 -14.46 7.89 13.86
N HIS A 186 -15.64 8.50 13.77
CA HIS A 186 -16.55 8.42 12.61
C HIS A 186 -15.93 8.83 11.27
N ASN A 187 -14.96 9.77 11.30
CA ASN A 187 -14.33 10.31 10.09
C ASN A 187 -13.04 9.58 9.69
N VAL A 188 -12.60 8.58 10.46
CA VAL A 188 -11.44 7.78 10.08
C VAL A 188 -11.89 6.78 9.00
N GLY A 189 -11.27 6.87 7.83
CA GLY A 189 -11.59 6.02 6.70
C GLY A 189 -10.91 4.65 6.78
N ILE A 190 -11.41 3.69 6.02
CA ILE A 190 -10.79 2.38 5.84
C ILE A 190 -10.41 2.20 4.37
N MET A 191 -9.11 2.05 4.10
CA MET A 191 -8.61 1.63 2.79
C MET A 191 -8.23 0.15 2.84
N SER A 192 -9.18 -0.70 2.50
CA SER A 192 -9.03 -2.14 2.63
C SER A 192 -8.17 -2.73 1.52
N TYR A 193 -7.21 -3.60 1.87
CA TYR A 193 -6.51 -4.44 0.90
C TYR A 193 -7.39 -5.63 0.49
N SER A 194 -8.52 -5.34 -0.14
CA SER A 194 -9.55 -6.34 -0.45
C SER A 194 -9.05 -7.48 -1.32
N ALA A 195 -8.23 -7.18 -2.33
CA ALA A 195 -7.68 -8.19 -3.22
C ALA A 195 -6.15 -8.21 -3.13
N LYS A 196 -5.62 -8.75 -2.02
CA LYS A 196 -4.18 -8.98 -1.82
C LYS A 196 -3.84 -10.44 -2.11
N TYR A 197 -3.04 -10.65 -3.15
CA TYR A 197 -2.65 -11.97 -3.64
C TYR A 197 -1.39 -12.52 -2.96
N ALA A 198 -1.28 -13.84 -2.86
CA ALA A 198 -0.10 -14.56 -2.41
C ALA A 198 1.02 -14.49 -3.48
N SER A 199 1.66 -13.33 -3.59
CA SER A 199 2.51 -12.98 -4.73
C SER A 199 4.01 -13.08 -4.45
N SER A 200 4.78 -13.44 -5.48
CA SER A 200 6.25 -13.43 -5.48
C SER A 200 6.85 -12.03 -5.68
N PHE A 201 6.04 -11.01 -6.00
CA PHE A 201 6.52 -9.62 -6.15
C PHE A 201 6.88 -8.94 -4.82
N TYR A 202 6.67 -9.59 -3.66
CA TYR A 202 6.86 -8.97 -2.35
C TYR A 202 8.26 -9.11 -1.75
N GLY A 203 9.18 -9.81 -2.43
CA GLY A 203 10.54 -10.06 -1.94
C GLY A 203 11.26 -8.81 -1.40
N PRO A 204 11.40 -7.73 -2.19
CA PRO A 204 12.10 -6.53 -1.74
C PRO A 204 11.44 -5.82 -0.54
N PHE A 205 10.10 -5.84 -0.45
CA PHE A 205 9.38 -5.31 0.71
C PHE A 205 9.66 -6.09 1.99
N ARG A 206 9.72 -7.43 1.91
CA ARG A 206 10.03 -8.28 3.07
C ARG A 206 11.44 -8.00 3.61
N GLU A 207 12.40 -7.72 2.73
CA GLU A 207 13.75 -7.28 3.13
C GLU A 207 13.73 -5.89 3.79
N ALA A 208 12.88 -4.98 3.31
CA ALA A 208 12.76 -3.65 3.90
C ALA A 208 12.38 -3.69 5.38
N LEU A 209 11.44 -4.56 5.76
CA LEU A 209 10.91 -4.67 7.11
C LEU A 209 11.50 -5.81 7.96
N ASP A 210 12.22 -6.74 7.34
CA ASP A 210 12.64 -8.00 7.98
C ASP A 210 11.44 -8.80 8.50
N SER A 211 10.43 -8.97 7.62
CA SER A 211 9.12 -9.55 7.94
C SER A 211 8.77 -10.79 7.10
N ALA A 212 9.77 -11.50 6.59
CA ALA A 212 9.54 -12.79 5.94
C ALA A 212 9.08 -13.84 6.97
N PRO A 213 8.11 -14.72 6.64
CA PRO A 213 7.75 -15.83 7.49
C PRO A 213 8.96 -16.67 7.90
N VAL A 214 9.09 -16.96 9.19
CA VAL A 214 10.19 -17.77 9.72
C VAL A 214 9.96 -19.25 9.40
N ASP A 215 11.04 -19.98 9.11
CA ASP A 215 10.98 -21.43 8.84
C ASP A 215 11.06 -22.21 10.16
N ASN A 216 9.91 -22.65 10.70
CA ASN A 216 9.81 -23.38 11.96
C ASN A 216 8.68 -24.44 11.91
N MET A 217 8.77 -25.49 12.74
CA MET A 217 7.93 -26.69 12.71
C MET A 217 6.42 -26.44 12.96
N ASP A 218 6.06 -25.30 13.56
CA ASP A 218 4.68 -24.91 13.89
C ASP A 218 4.29 -23.53 13.35
N VAL A 219 5.00 -23.05 12.31
CA VAL A 219 4.73 -21.77 11.65
C VAL A 219 4.42 -22.04 10.17
N PRO A 220 3.34 -21.49 9.59
CA PRO A 220 3.06 -21.64 8.17
C PRO A 220 4.23 -21.10 7.32
N LYS A 221 4.58 -21.82 6.25
CA LYS A 221 5.75 -21.47 5.41
C LYS A 221 5.50 -20.27 4.50
N ASP A 222 4.24 -20.04 4.17
CA ASP A 222 3.82 -18.99 3.27
C ASP A 222 2.49 -18.39 3.73
N LYS A 223 2.05 -17.35 3.02
CA LYS A 223 0.85 -16.57 3.34
C LYS A 223 -0.39 -17.06 2.56
N LYS A 224 -0.35 -18.25 1.94
CA LYS A 224 -1.39 -18.74 1.01
C LYS A 224 -2.68 -19.20 1.69
N THR A 225 -2.70 -19.33 3.00
CA THR A 225 -3.92 -19.70 3.74
C THR A 225 -4.85 -18.50 3.96
N TYR A 226 -4.43 -17.29 3.58
CA TYR A 226 -5.22 -16.06 3.75
C TYR A 226 -5.02 -15.06 2.60
N GLN A 227 -3.83 -14.94 2.02
CA GLN A 227 -3.66 -14.20 0.76
C GLN A 227 -4.17 -15.01 -0.43
N MET A 228 -4.81 -14.33 -1.37
CA MET A 228 -5.53 -14.96 -2.48
C MET A 228 -4.61 -15.73 -3.44
N ASP A 229 -5.12 -16.79 -4.05
CA ASP A 229 -4.43 -17.45 -5.17
C ASP A 229 -4.42 -16.52 -6.39
N TYR A 230 -3.24 -16.26 -6.95
CA TYR A 230 -3.07 -15.42 -8.14
C TYR A 230 -3.73 -15.99 -9.41
N ALA A 231 -4.19 -17.24 -9.39
CA ALA A 231 -5.00 -17.81 -10.45
C ALA A 231 -6.48 -17.36 -10.42
N ASN A 232 -6.93 -16.69 -9.36
CA ASN A 232 -8.34 -16.38 -9.13
C ASN A 232 -8.67 -14.92 -9.42
N ARG A 233 -9.62 -14.68 -10.36
CA ARG A 233 -10.17 -13.33 -10.63
C ARG A 233 -11.54 -13.08 -9.99
N ILE A 234 -12.42 -14.08 -10.00
CA ILE A 234 -13.82 -13.94 -9.54
C ILE A 234 -13.84 -13.72 -8.02
N GLU A 235 -12.93 -14.39 -7.32
CA GLU A 235 -12.74 -14.23 -5.87
C GLU A 235 -12.42 -12.78 -5.50
N ALA A 236 -11.58 -12.07 -6.27
CA ALA A 236 -11.21 -10.68 -5.96
C ALA A 236 -12.40 -9.72 -6.02
N ILE A 237 -13.34 -9.96 -6.94
CA ILE A 237 -14.58 -9.18 -7.01
C ILE A 237 -15.42 -9.44 -5.76
N LYS A 238 -15.53 -10.70 -5.33
CA LYS A 238 -16.27 -11.07 -4.13
C LYS A 238 -15.67 -10.44 -2.87
N GLU A 239 -14.37 -10.54 -2.68
CA GLU A 239 -13.65 -9.91 -1.55
C GLU A 239 -13.86 -8.38 -1.52
N ALA A 240 -13.72 -7.72 -2.67
CA ALA A 240 -13.94 -6.28 -2.75
C ALA A 240 -15.38 -5.87 -2.44
N LEU A 241 -16.38 -6.64 -2.90
CA LEU A 241 -17.79 -6.35 -2.61
C LEU A 241 -18.10 -6.57 -1.12
N HIS A 242 -17.59 -7.64 -0.52
CA HIS A 242 -17.76 -7.89 0.92
C HIS A 242 -17.17 -6.75 1.76
N ASP A 243 -15.94 -6.33 1.48
CA ASP A 243 -15.32 -5.22 2.20
C ASP A 243 -16.11 -3.91 2.07
N VAL A 244 -16.69 -3.64 0.89
CA VAL A 244 -17.56 -2.49 0.69
C VAL A 244 -18.83 -2.60 1.54
N GLU A 245 -19.46 -3.78 1.59
CA GLU A 245 -20.62 -4.04 2.44
C GLU A 245 -20.28 -3.91 3.94
N GLU A 246 -19.06 -4.27 4.33
CA GLU A 246 -18.54 -4.15 5.70
C GLU A 246 -18.15 -2.72 6.11
N GLY A 247 -18.09 -1.79 5.15
CA GLY A 247 -17.86 -0.36 5.39
C GLY A 247 -16.46 0.15 5.04
N ALA A 248 -15.77 -0.49 4.09
CA ALA A 248 -14.57 0.07 3.48
C ALA A 248 -14.90 1.30 2.62
N ASP A 249 -14.16 2.39 2.84
CA ASP A 249 -14.30 3.63 2.08
C ASP A 249 -13.52 3.59 0.75
N ILE A 250 -12.46 2.78 0.70
CA ILE A 250 -11.61 2.55 -0.48
C ILE A 250 -11.22 1.07 -0.48
N VAL A 251 -11.24 0.43 -1.64
CA VAL A 251 -10.73 -0.95 -1.81
C VAL A 251 -9.45 -0.95 -2.62
N MET A 252 -8.53 -1.89 -2.33
CA MET A 252 -7.23 -1.98 -2.99
C MET A 252 -6.98 -3.34 -3.63
N VAL A 253 -6.39 -3.31 -4.83
CA VAL A 253 -5.78 -4.48 -5.47
C VAL A 253 -4.26 -4.44 -5.28
N LYS A 254 -3.67 -5.57 -4.86
CA LYS A 254 -2.24 -5.73 -4.65
C LYS A 254 -1.78 -7.14 -5.05
N PRO A 255 -0.78 -7.33 -5.93
CA PRO A 255 0.06 -6.33 -6.63
C PRO A 255 -0.65 -5.51 -7.72
N GLY A 256 0.11 -4.69 -8.47
CA GLY A 256 -0.42 -3.74 -9.46
C GLY A 256 -0.35 -4.24 -10.90
N ILE A 257 0.81 -4.10 -11.55
CA ILE A 257 0.99 -4.27 -13.01
C ILE A 257 0.58 -5.66 -13.50
N ALA A 258 0.81 -6.71 -12.71
CA ALA A 258 0.45 -8.08 -13.08
C ALA A 258 -1.05 -8.40 -12.89
N TYR A 259 -1.84 -7.47 -12.35
CA TYR A 259 -3.23 -7.65 -11.94
C TYR A 259 -4.14 -6.52 -12.46
N LEU A 260 -3.75 -5.83 -13.54
CA LEU A 260 -4.53 -4.71 -14.09
C LEU A 260 -5.91 -5.14 -14.63
N ASP A 261 -6.05 -6.41 -15.01
CA ASP A 261 -7.34 -7.02 -15.31
C ASP A 261 -8.23 -7.05 -14.07
N ILE A 262 -7.69 -7.43 -12.91
CA ILE A 262 -8.40 -7.42 -11.63
C ILE A 262 -8.77 -5.99 -11.22
N VAL A 263 -7.85 -5.03 -11.36
CA VAL A 263 -8.14 -3.60 -11.11
C VAL A 263 -9.35 -3.14 -11.92
N ARG A 264 -9.40 -3.52 -13.20
CA ARG A 264 -10.51 -3.17 -14.09
C ARG A 264 -11.81 -3.85 -13.68
N GLU A 265 -11.77 -5.15 -13.35
CA GLU A 265 -12.96 -5.89 -12.90
C GLU A 265 -13.51 -5.33 -11.59
N VAL A 266 -12.65 -5.06 -10.60
CA VAL A 266 -13.04 -4.44 -9.32
C VAL A 266 -13.62 -3.04 -9.56
N LYS A 267 -12.94 -2.17 -10.33
CA LYS A 267 -13.43 -0.81 -10.63
C LYS A 267 -14.81 -0.80 -11.29
N ASN A 268 -15.13 -1.82 -12.08
CA ASN A 268 -16.44 -1.92 -12.71
C ASN A 268 -17.52 -2.47 -11.76
N ALA A 269 -17.14 -3.20 -10.73
CA ALA A 269 -18.06 -3.88 -9.80
C ALA A 269 -18.39 -3.04 -8.56
N VAL A 270 -17.45 -2.26 -8.05
CA VAL A 270 -17.64 -1.45 -6.83
C VAL A 270 -18.06 -0.01 -7.15
N ASN A 271 -18.70 0.62 -6.18
CA ASN A 271 -19.11 2.04 -6.23
C ASN A 271 -18.21 2.98 -5.40
N VAL A 272 -17.17 2.44 -4.77
CA VAL A 272 -16.16 3.19 -4.00
C VAL A 272 -14.89 3.43 -4.84
N PRO A 273 -14.00 4.34 -4.43
CA PRO A 273 -12.68 4.47 -5.03
C PRO A 273 -11.86 3.18 -4.97
N VAL A 274 -11.05 2.95 -6.01
CA VAL A 274 -10.14 1.80 -6.11
C VAL A 274 -8.70 2.28 -6.04
N SER A 275 -7.95 1.76 -5.07
CA SER A 275 -6.52 1.95 -4.96
C SER A 275 -5.77 0.76 -5.55
N VAL A 276 -4.53 0.98 -6.00
CA VAL A 276 -3.65 -0.08 -6.51
C VAL A 276 -2.26 0.10 -5.95
N TYR A 277 -1.62 -1.00 -5.57
CA TYR A 277 -0.24 -0.97 -5.11
C TYR A 277 0.71 -1.48 -6.20
N GLN A 278 1.50 -0.58 -6.79
CA GLN A 278 2.67 -0.96 -7.58
C GLN A 278 3.79 -1.38 -6.64
N VAL A 279 3.93 -2.68 -6.40
CA VAL A 279 4.69 -3.17 -5.25
C VAL A 279 6.19 -3.15 -5.47
N SER A 280 6.92 -3.48 -4.40
CA SER A 280 8.36 -3.39 -4.32
C SER A 280 9.11 -4.17 -5.41
N GLY A 281 8.66 -5.37 -5.78
CA GLY A 281 9.23 -6.14 -6.88
C GLY A 281 9.01 -5.49 -8.25
N GLU A 282 7.86 -4.85 -8.47
CA GLU A 282 7.58 -4.12 -9.71
C GLU A 282 8.50 -2.90 -9.85
N TYR A 283 8.71 -2.17 -8.75
CA TYR A 283 9.69 -1.08 -8.67
C TYR A 283 11.13 -1.56 -8.94
N ALA A 284 11.56 -2.61 -8.25
CA ALA A 284 12.90 -3.17 -8.36
C ALA A 284 13.20 -3.67 -9.78
N MET A 285 12.22 -4.31 -10.44
CA MET A 285 12.37 -4.76 -11.83
C MET A 285 12.67 -3.61 -12.80
N VAL A 286 11.99 -2.46 -12.64
CA VAL A 286 12.24 -1.28 -13.47
C VAL A 286 13.61 -0.68 -13.18
N LYS A 287 13.97 -0.49 -11.90
CA LYS A 287 15.30 0.02 -11.51
C LYS A 287 16.41 -0.87 -12.08
N ALA A 288 16.31 -2.18 -11.89
CA ALA A 288 17.31 -3.14 -12.32
C ALA A 288 17.45 -3.24 -13.85
N ALA A 289 16.36 -3.08 -14.61
CA ALA A 289 16.42 -3.05 -16.08
C ALA A 289 17.01 -1.72 -16.60
N ALA A 290 16.67 -0.61 -15.95
CA ALA A 290 17.17 0.71 -16.32
C ALA A 290 18.67 0.89 -16.01
N GLU A 291 19.14 0.41 -14.86
CA GLU A 291 20.58 0.40 -14.50
C GLU A 291 21.44 -0.35 -15.53
N ARG A 292 20.87 -1.37 -16.18
CA ARG A 292 21.53 -2.14 -17.25
C ARG A 292 21.36 -1.51 -18.64
N GLY A 293 20.66 -0.39 -18.74
CA GLY A 293 20.37 0.30 -20.00
C GLY A 293 19.39 -0.45 -20.91
N TRP A 294 18.62 -1.42 -20.39
CA TRP A 294 17.65 -2.17 -21.20
C TRP A 294 16.36 -1.39 -21.43
N LEU A 295 16.01 -0.53 -20.47
CA LEU A 295 14.83 0.33 -20.51
C LEU A 295 15.22 1.76 -20.13
N ASP A 296 14.53 2.73 -20.72
CA ASP A 296 14.58 4.12 -20.29
C ASP A 296 13.72 4.26 -19.03
N HIS A 297 14.38 4.57 -17.90
CA HIS A 297 13.78 4.62 -16.57
C HIS A 297 12.51 5.48 -16.51
N ASP A 298 12.63 6.75 -16.91
CA ASP A 298 11.56 7.74 -16.74
C ASP A 298 10.37 7.40 -17.64
N LYS A 299 10.63 6.93 -18.86
CA LYS A 299 9.58 6.55 -19.80
C LYS A 299 8.79 5.34 -19.31
N ILE A 300 9.46 4.26 -18.90
CA ILE A 300 8.75 3.05 -18.47
C ILE A 300 8.03 3.26 -17.15
N MET A 301 8.60 4.04 -16.23
CA MET A 301 7.95 4.43 -14.98
C MET A 301 6.61 5.15 -15.25
N ILE A 302 6.62 6.22 -16.06
CA ILE A 302 5.40 6.98 -16.39
C ILE A 302 4.41 6.12 -17.19
N GLU A 303 4.88 5.23 -18.06
CA GLU A 303 4.02 4.31 -18.82
C GLU A 303 3.32 3.29 -17.91
N GLN A 304 4.03 2.71 -16.94
CA GLN A 304 3.43 1.79 -15.96
C GLN A 304 2.36 2.48 -15.12
N LEU A 305 2.64 3.70 -14.64
CA LEU A 305 1.65 4.49 -13.87
C LEU A 305 0.41 4.82 -14.72
N HIS A 306 0.58 5.16 -16.00
CA HIS A 306 -0.55 5.36 -16.91
C HIS A 306 -1.33 4.06 -17.13
N CYS A 307 -0.67 2.90 -17.19
CA CYS A 307 -1.35 1.62 -17.30
C CYS A 307 -2.23 1.34 -16.08
N ILE A 308 -1.73 1.63 -14.87
CA ILE A 308 -2.50 1.50 -13.62
C ILE A 308 -3.70 2.46 -13.60
N LYS A 309 -3.49 3.74 -13.91
CA LYS A 309 -4.59 4.73 -13.98
C LYS A 309 -5.62 4.33 -15.04
N ARG A 310 -5.18 3.92 -16.22
CA ARG A 310 -6.04 3.44 -17.32
C ARG A 310 -6.80 2.18 -16.94
N ALA A 311 -6.28 1.33 -16.06
CA ALA A 311 -7.00 0.17 -15.56
C ALA A 311 -8.18 0.55 -14.66
N GLY A 312 -8.16 1.73 -14.04
CA GLY A 312 -9.27 2.26 -13.25
C GLY A 312 -8.91 2.74 -11.85
N ALA A 313 -7.61 2.73 -11.49
CA ALA A 313 -7.16 3.18 -10.18
C ALA A 313 -7.44 4.68 -9.96
N ASP A 314 -8.08 5.00 -8.84
CA ASP A 314 -8.22 6.36 -8.36
C ASP A 314 -6.96 6.81 -7.61
N ILE A 315 -6.35 5.89 -6.84
CA ILE A 315 -5.12 6.11 -6.06
C ILE A 315 -4.09 5.05 -6.43
N ILE A 316 -2.83 5.46 -6.60
CA ILE A 316 -1.70 4.58 -6.89
C ILE A 316 -0.69 4.68 -5.76
N SER A 317 -0.60 3.61 -4.97
CA SER A 317 0.46 3.41 -3.98
C SER A 317 1.73 2.98 -4.71
N THR A 318 2.73 3.86 -4.81
CA THR A 318 3.95 3.60 -5.58
C THR A 318 5.20 4.24 -4.98
N TYR A 319 6.30 3.48 -4.99
CA TYR A 319 7.63 3.97 -4.63
C TYR A 319 8.20 4.96 -5.67
N PHE A 320 7.61 5.02 -6.86
CA PHE A 320 7.96 6.01 -7.88
C PHE A 320 7.27 7.37 -7.67
N ALA A 321 6.39 7.55 -6.67
CA ALA A 321 5.54 8.75 -6.60
C ALA A 321 6.34 10.05 -6.64
N LYS A 322 7.43 10.14 -5.88
CA LYS A 322 8.30 11.33 -5.84
C LYS A 322 8.95 11.62 -7.18
N GLU A 323 9.51 10.58 -7.81
CA GLU A 323 10.18 10.68 -9.11
C GLU A 323 9.19 11.05 -10.21
N ALA A 324 8.01 10.43 -10.23
CA ALA A 324 6.93 10.73 -11.15
C ALA A 324 6.39 12.17 -10.96
N ALA A 325 6.18 12.61 -9.72
CA ALA A 325 5.72 13.98 -9.43
C ALA A 325 6.71 15.04 -9.93
N ILE A 326 8.02 14.80 -9.80
CA ILE A 326 9.06 15.69 -10.34
C ILE A 326 8.96 15.79 -11.87
N ILE A 327 8.62 14.71 -12.58
CA ILE A 327 8.45 14.72 -14.04
C ILE A 327 7.16 15.42 -14.44
N LEU A 328 6.05 15.16 -13.73
CA LEU A 328 4.72 15.70 -14.05
C LEU A 328 4.58 17.20 -13.76
N ASN A 329 5.41 17.75 -12.86
CA ASN A 329 5.41 19.17 -12.52
C ASN A 329 6.32 20.03 -13.44
N LYS A 330 6.97 19.43 -14.44
CA LYS A 330 7.75 20.14 -15.47
C LYS A 330 6.86 20.53 -16.65
#